data_AF-A0A7C3M2W0-F1
#
_entry.id   AF-A0A7C3M2W0-F1
#
_cell.length_a   1.000
_cell.length_b   1.000
_cell.length_c   1.000
_cell.angle_alpha   90.00
_cell.angle_beta   90.00
_cell.angle_gamma   90.00
#
_symmetry.space_group_name_H-M   'P 1'
#
loop_
_entity.id
_entity.type
_entity.pdbx_description
1 polymer ?
#
loop_
_entity_poly.entity_id
_entity_poly.type
_entity_poly.pdbx_seq_one_letter_code
_entity_poly.pdbx_strand_id
1 'polypeptide(L)'
;MLKYSRDHEITADSLGFLEFYAKTNYSYDEVLNVFDVLLYSNLPFDEIYFDTTFFDDANYKMNREFLLGKVKHISNPEDYDDKDLTHPNVKKRRSLMIKLVTDQENPSDKKYIISKDDFLEMQKLARFEMTNLFLSNIQYDKAFYNSYLLLRKYPDNQYLLKSMAYCLYSTSIFKRFGRINEEIHNYKKIEGNLQAVSYFFKKVDKKVLSALATKWLWKYHKNYPDDEYMTKLLRNSIELSKTKYNLTFSKINKPLLANVDSLKNDSIKPNFVILSTEEYNQLGKYDKIRYDKKYAKYYGNSNTHIIEIKEENIVLSSESTDKNFERFYKSVAIKDNTSEEEEETITQKKSDNFIMVNPLFYSLEDEEIEIKKSEVNKNRLMPRLKNISEMNSINMTTLDVGELGEDDVEKFNEIALLNSWIEEYIELDDLEATHYSIPWQSSYLYNLTSKYNTNYISSTGFISTYYTGYNARLKPLITSLLFWQASPYYLTKTIIRQETVYQIFFVIDSESNELEFYNEEKLHGNTNGDFLNLMIYNSMYKYKKRTKAQNRYENL
;
A
#
# COMPACT_ATOMS: atom_id res chain seq x y z
N MET A 1 -12.43 -18.44 2.70
CA MET A 1 -13.23 -17.66 1.72
C MET A 1 -14.60 -18.34 1.59
N LEU A 2 -15.68 -17.73 2.07
CA LEU A 2 -17.03 -18.30 2.01
C LEU A 2 -17.57 -18.19 0.58
N LYS A 3 -17.74 -19.32 -0.12
CA LYS A 3 -18.39 -19.37 -1.45
C LYS A 3 -19.90 -19.36 -1.26
N TYR A 4 -20.56 -18.22 -1.46
CA TYR A 4 -22.02 -18.16 -1.61
C TYR A 4 -22.41 -18.55 -3.04
N SER A 5 -23.49 -19.31 -3.22
CA SER A 5 -24.04 -19.62 -4.55
C SER A 5 -24.75 -18.38 -5.11
N ARG A 6 -24.86 -18.26 -6.44
CA ARG A 6 -25.56 -17.14 -7.10
C ARG A 6 -27.00 -16.96 -6.60
N ASP A 7 -27.65 -18.06 -6.25
CA ASP A 7 -29.01 -18.06 -5.73
C ASP A 7 -29.09 -17.47 -4.32
N HIS A 8 -28.04 -17.61 -3.51
CA HIS A 8 -27.98 -16.97 -2.18
C HIS A 8 -27.90 -15.44 -2.30
N GLU A 9 -27.17 -14.88 -3.27
CA GLU A 9 -27.11 -13.43 -3.50
C GLU A 9 -28.48 -12.86 -3.90
N ILE A 10 -29.19 -13.52 -4.83
CA ILE A 10 -30.54 -13.10 -5.24
C ILE A 10 -31.53 -13.23 -4.07
N THR A 11 -31.42 -14.31 -3.30
CA THR A 11 -32.26 -14.51 -2.11
C THR A 11 -31.98 -13.45 -1.05
N ALA A 12 -30.70 -13.10 -0.84
CA ALA A 12 -30.28 -12.07 0.10
C ALA A 12 -30.76 -10.68 -0.32
N ASP A 13 -30.68 -10.33 -1.62
CA ASP A 13 -31.24 -9.07 -2.14
C ASP A 13 -32.75 -8.98 -1.87
N SER A 14 -33.49 -10.04 -2.21
CA SER A 14 -34.94 -10.11 -2.02
C SER A 14 -35.33 -9.99 -0.55
N LEU A 15 -34.71 -10.78 0.34
CA LEU A 15 -34.96 -10.72 1.78
C LEU A 15 -34.51 -9.38 2.38
N GLY A 16 -33.37 -8.86 1.94
CA GLY A 16 -32.86 -7.55 2.34
C GLY A 16 -33.86 -6.44 2.07
N PHE A 17 -34.49 -6.47 0.89
CA PHE A 17 -35.56 -5.55 0.55
C PHE A 17 -36.84 -5.82 1.35
N LEU A 18 -37.42 -7.02 1.24
CA LEU A 18 -38.76 -7.35 1.77
C LEU A 18 -38.81 -7.34 3.30
N GLU A 19 -37.79 -7.89 3.97
CA GLU A 19 -37.80 -8.07 5.41
C GLU A 19 -37.26 -6.87 6.18
N PHE A 20 -36.42 -6.04 5.55
CA PHE A 20 -35.75 -4.93 6.21
C PHE A 20 -36.06 -3.58 5.54
N TYR A 21 -35.64 -3.37 4.29
CA TYR A 21 -35.71 -2.05 3.66
C TYR A 21 -37.16 -1.56 3.48
N ALA A 22 -38.06 -2.43 3.04
CA ALA A 22 -39.48 -2.14 2.81
C ALA A 22 -40.24 -1.78 4.10
N LYS A 23 -39.69 -2.12 5.27
CA LYS A 23 -40.25 -1.74 6.58
C LYS A 23 -39.72 -0.40 7.10
N THR A 24 -38.85 0.26 6.34
CA THR A 24 -38.33 1.60 6.67
C THR A 24 -39.14 2.70 5.98
N ASN A 25 -38.88 3.96 6.35
CA ASN A 25 -39.49 5.12 5.70
C ASN A 25 -38.59 5.71 4.59
N TYR A 26 -37.59 4.96 4.09
CA TYR A 26 -36.74 5.40 2.99
C TYR A 26 -37.46 5.20 1.66
N SER A 27 -37.17 6.06 0.68
CA SER A 27 -37.67 5.85 -0.68
C SER A 27 -37.11 4.57 -1.29
N TYR A 28 -37.98 3.80 -1.93
CA TYR A 28 -37.58 2.58 -2.64
C TYR A 28 -36.69 2.86 -3.85
N ASP A 29 -36.76 4.06 -4.42
CA ASP A 29 -35.89 4.48 -5.54
C ASP A 29 -34.41 4.48 -5.14
N GLU A 30 -34.11 4.75 -3.86
CA GLU A 30 -32.73 4.79 -3.37
C GLU A 30 -32.08 3.40 -3.29
N VAL A 31 -32.87 2.32 -3.23
CA VAL A 31 -32.34 0.95 -3.17
C VAL A 31 -31.57 0.60 -4.45
N LEU A 32 -31.95 1.21 -5.59
CA LEU A 32 -31.30 0.95 -6.88
C LEU A 32 -29.90 1.57 -6.97
N ASN A 33 -29.63 2.61 -6.19
CA ASN A 33 -28.33 3.29 -6.18
C ASN A 33 -27.20 2.38 -5.66
N VAL A 34 -27.53 1.37 -4.83
CA VAL A 34 -26.55 0.39 -4.36
C VAL A 34 -25.94 -0.39 -5.52
N PHE A 35 -26.70 -0.68 -6.57
CA PHE A 35 -26.17 -1.38 -7.74
C PHE A 35 -25.21 -0.52 -8.55
N ASP A 36 -25.42 0.80 -8.59
CA ASP A 36 -24.48 1.72 -9.23
C ASP A 36 -23.18 1.79 -8.42
N VAL A 37 -23.25 1.80 -7.09
CA VAL A 37 -22.07 1.73 -6.21
C VAL A 37 -21.30 0.42 -6.44
N LEU A 38 -21.99 -0.71 -6.53
CA LEU A 38 -21.36 -2.02 -6.80
C LEU A 38 -20.76 -2.09 -8.21
N LEU A 39 -21.40 -1.47 -9.20
CA LEU A 39 -20.94 -1.47 -10.59
C LEU A 39 -19.65 -0.66 -10.76
N TYR A 40 -19.50 0.42 -10.00
CA TYR A 40 -18.40 1.38 -10.11
C TYR A 40 -17.44 1.37 -8.92
N SER A 41 -17.50 0.36 -8.05
CA SER A 41 -16.70 0.31 -6.81
C SER A 41 -15.18 0.27 -7.04
N ASN A 42 -14.76 -0.09 -8.24
CA ASN A 42 -13.36 -0.09 -8.66
C ASN A 42 -12.85 1.30 -9.10
N LEU A 43 -13.75 2.26 -9.29
CA LEU A 43 -13.41 3.62 -9.69
C LEU A 43 -13.19 4.53 -8.46
N PRO A 44 -12.41 5.62 -8.62
CA PRO A 44 -12.32 6.67 -7.62
C PRO A 44 -13.70 7.27 -7.27
N PHE A 45 -13.80 7.94 -6.12
CA PHE A 45 -15.07 8.53 -5.68
C PHE A 45 -15.55 9.71 -6.57
N ASP A 46 -14.70 10.20 -7.48
CA ASP A 46 -14.99 11.28 -8.43
C ASP A 46 -14.10 11.15 -9.69
N GLU A 47 -14.54 11.70 -10.81
CA GLU A 47 -13.92 11.52 -12.13
C GLU A 47 -13.56 12.86 -12.78
N ILE A 48 -12.56 13.53 -12.19
CA ILE A 48 -12.09 14.83 -12.62
C ILE A 48 -10.78 14.70 -13.40
N TYR A 49 -10.66 15.43 -14.50
CA TYR A 49 -9.42 15.50 -15.28
C TYR A 49 -8.20 15.82 -14.40
N PHE A 50 -7.18 14.95 -14.51
CA PHE A 50 -5.89 15.17 -13.88
C PHE A 50 -5.05 16.12 -14.74
N ASP A 51 -5.01 17.37 -14.32
CA ASP A 51 -4.24 18.41 -14.99
C ASP A 51 -2.82 18.46 -14.39
N THR A 52 -1.80 18.00 -15.11
CA THR A 52 -0.42 18.04 -14.60
C THR A 52 0.16 19.45 -14.54
N THR A 53 -0.50 20.48 -15.09
CA THR A 53 -0.12 21.87 -14.81
C THR A 53 -0.25 22.19 -13.32
N PHE A 54 -0.92 21.34 -12.55
CA PHE A 54 -0.85 21.29 -11.09
C PHE A 54 0.59 21.29 -10.52
N PHE A 55 1.57 20.77 -11.27
CA PHE A 55 2.98 20.78 -10.85
C PHE A 55 3.76 22.01 -11.33
N ASP A 56 3.17 22.77 -12.26
CA ASP A 56 3.80 23.94 -12.85
C ASP A 56 3.95 25.05 -11.82
N ASP A 57 4.93 25.90 -12.04
CA ASP A 57 5.07 27.18 -11.35
C ASP A 57 5.74 28.20 -12.29
N ALA A 58 6.17 29.34 -11.74
CA ALA A 58 6.81 30.40 -12.52
C ALA A 58 8.09 29.97 -13.26
N ASN A 59 8.78 28.93 -12.78
CA ASN A 59 10.08 28.50 -13.30
C ASN A 59 10.14 27.02 -13.69
N TYR A 60 9.04 26.29 -13.61
CA TYR A 60 8.96 24.89 -14.01
C TYR A 60 7.65 24.63 -14.76
N LYS A 61 7.78 23.96 -15.90
CA LYS A 61 6.66 23.48 -16.70
C LYS A 61 6.83 21.98 -16.93
N MET A 62 5.82 21.21 -16.55
CA MET A 62 5.83 19.76 -16.74
C MET A 62 5.92 19.42 -18.24
N ASN A 63 6.79 18.48 -18.61
CA ASN A 63 6.85 18.03 -19.99
C ASN A 63 5.55 17.28 -20.34
N ARG A 64 4.92 17.69 -21.45
CA ARG A 64 3.71 17.08 -21.99
C ARG A 64 3.88 15.62 -22.38
N GLU A 65 5.10 15.11 -22.55
CA GLU A 65 5.36 13.68 -22.77
C GLU A 65 4.93 12.80 -21.58
N PHE A 66 4.85 13.38 -20.37
CA PHE A 66 4.37 12.67 -19.18
C PHE A 66 2.85 12.73 -19.03
N LEU A 67 2.15 13.41 -19.94
CA LEU A 67 0.70 13.51 -19.99
C LEU A 67 0.10 12.45 -20.90
N LEU A 68 -0.96 11.81 -20.41
CA LEU A 68 -1.81 10.98 -21.23
C LEU A 68 -2.84 11.86 -21.95
N GLY A 69 -2.75 11.95 -23.28
CA GLY A 69 -3.60 12.84 -24.07
C GLY A 69 -5.10 12.47 -24.01
N LYS A 70 -5.43 11.19 -23.92
CA LYS A 70 -6.80 10.70 -23.78
C LYS A 70 -6.84 9.49 -22.86
N VAL A 71 -7.72 9.55 -21.85
CA VAL A 71 -7.98 8.43 -20.96
C VAL A 71 -8.96 7.44 -21.58
N LYS A 72 -8.88 6.18 -21.15
CA LYS A 72 -9.82 5.13 -21.48
C LYS A 72 -11.18 5.46 -20.90
N HIS A 73 -12.20 5.31 -21.73
CA HIS A 73 -13.58 5.49 -21.31
C HIS A 73 -13.92 4.44 -20.25
N ILE A 74 -14.72 4.84 -19.26
CA ILE A 74 -15.28 3.93 -18.26
C ILE A 74 -16.22 2.97 -18.97
N SER A 75 -15.87 1.69 -19.00
CA SER A 75 -16.75 0.67 -19.56
C SER A 75 -18.03 0.60 -18.72
N ASN A 76 -19.16 0.30 -19.37
CA ASN A 76 -20.35 -0.13 -18.65
C ASN A 76 -20.33 -1.66 -18.61
N PRO A 77 -19.96 -2.29 -17.48
CA PRO A 77 -19.79 -3.74 -17.42
C PRO A 77 -21.12 -4.49 -17.26
N GLU A 78 -22.27 -3.86 -17.50
CA GLU A 78 -23.59 -4.46 -17.31
C GLU A 78 -23.83 -5.76 -18.13
N ASP A 79 -23.09 -6.02 -19.23
CA ASP A 79 -23.25 -7.22 -20.07
C ASP A 79 -21.93 -8.03 -20.18
N TYR A 80 -21.50 -8.67 -19.09
CA TYR A 80 -20.52 -9.76 -19.15
C TYR A 80 -21.15 -11.12 -18.82
N ASP A 81 -20.61 -12.19 -19.42
CA ASP A 81 -21.01 -13.58 -19.13
C ASP A 81 -20.49 -13.96 -17.74
N ASP A 82 -21.42 -14.21 -16.81
CA ASP A 82 -21.14 -14.50 -15.40
C ASP A 82 -21.07 -15.99 -15.08
N LYS A 83 -21.12 -16.87 -16.09
CA LYS A 83 -21.20 -18.34 -15.92
C LYS A 83 -20.14 -18.97 -15.02
N ASP A 84 -18.96 -18.38 -14.93
CA ASP A 84 -17.86 -18.88 -14.09
C ASP A 84 -17.60 -18.02 -12.84
N LEU A 85 -18.41 -16.99 -12.59
CA LEU A 85 -18.23 -16.06 -11.46
C LEU A 85 -19.07 -16.44 -10.24
N THR A 86 -18.53 -16.20 -9.04
CA THR A 86 -19.20 -16.52 -7.77
C THR A 86 -20.40 -15.63 -7.47
N HIS A 87 -20.38 -14.39 -7.96
CA HIS A 87 -21.49 -13.43 -7.83
C HIS A 87 -22.25 -13.31 -9.16
N PRO A 88 -23.59 -13.25 -9.15
CA PRO A 88 -24.37 -13.01 -10.36
C PRO A 88 -24.16 -11.58 -10.88
N ASN A 89 -24.30 -11.40 -12.19
CA ASN A 89 -24.17 -10.12 -12.85
C ASN A 89 -25.08 -9.05 -12.20
N VAL A 90 -24.50 -7.88 -11.89
CA VAL A 90 -25.16 -6.71 -11.27
C VAL A 90 -26.42 -6.29 -12.03
N LYS A 91 -26.43 -6.34 -13.37
CA LYS A 91 -27.60 -6.08 -14.22
C LYS A 91 -28.75 -7.01 -13.90
N LYS A 92 -28.48 -8.31 -13.71
CA LYS A 92 -29.50 -9.30 -13.36
C LYS A 92 -30.08 -9.00 -11.97
N ARG A 93 -29.22 -8.73 -10.98
CA ARG A 93 -29.65 -8.35 -9.62
C ARG A 93 -30.51 -7.07 -9.63
N ARG A 94 -30.05 -6.01 -10.32
CA ARG A 94 -30.79 -4.76 -10.51
C ARG A 94 -32.15 -5.00 -11.16
N SER A 95 -32.21 -5.82 -12.20
CA SER A 95 -33.48 -6.13 -12.89
C SER A 95 -34.50 -6.84 -12.00
N LEU A 96 -34.04 -7.71 -11.09
CA LEU A 96 -34.90 -8.39 -10.12
C LEU A 96 -35.35 -7.42 -9.02
N MET A 97 -34.44 -6.56 -8.53
CA MET A 97 -34.80 -5.54 -7.56
C MET A 97 -35.81 -4.54 -8.11
N ILE A 98 -35.66 -4.10 -9.37
CA ILE A 98 -36.64 -3.21 -10.02
C ILE A 98 -38.03 -3.84 -9.99
N LYS A 99 -38.15 -5.13 -10.33
CA LYS A 99 -39.46 -5.83 -10.27
C LYS A 99 -40.04 -5.82 -8.87
N LEU A 100 -39.24 -6.18 -7.87
CA LEU A 100 -39.67 -6.18 -6.46
C LEU A 100 -40.13 -4.79 -5.98
N VAL A 101 -39.40 -3.75 -6.37
CA VAL A 101 -39.70 -2.36 -6.02
C VAL A 101 -40.98 -1.89 -6.72
N THR A 102 -41.15 -2.19 -8.01
CA THR A 102 -42.34 -1.76 -8.78
C THR A 102 -43.62 -2.48 -8.38
N ASP A 103 -43.50 -3.68 -7.80
CA ASP A 103 -44.63 -4.48 -7.33
C ASP A 103 -45.16 -3.99 -5.97
N GLN A 104 -44.50 -3.00 -5.33
CA GLN A 104 -44.90 -2.43 -4.04
C GLN A 104 -45.19 -0.94 -4.11
N GLU A 105 -46.06 -0.46 -3.22
CA GLU A 105 -46.30 0.97 -3.05
C GLU A 105 -45.15 1.59 -2.25
N ASN A 106 -44.51 2.63 -2.81
CA ASN A 106 -43.42 3.32 -2.15
C ASN A 106 -43.95 4.08 -0.92
N PRO A 107 -43.50 3.76 0.30
CA PRO A 107 -44.08 4.33 1.52
C PRO A 107 -43.73 5.81 1.73
N SER A 108 -42.71 6.35 1.04
CA SER A 108 -42.15 7.68 1.34
C SER A 108 -41.14 8.15 0.28
N ASP A 109 -41.06 9.46 0.02
CA ASP A 109 -40.01 10.06 -0.83
C ASP A 109 -38.72 10.44 -0.06
N LYS A 110 -38.61 10.04 1.22
CA LYS A 110 -37.47 10.44 2.07
C LYS A 110 -36.20 9.70 1.69
N LYS A 111 -35.19 10.45 1.26
CA LYS A 111 -33.83 9.93 1.01
C LYS A 111 -32.98 9.83 2.26
N TYR A 112 -33.25 10.69 3.24
CA TYR A 112 -32.52 10.77 4.51
C TYR A 112 -33.52 10.70 5.66
N ILE A 113 -33.45 9.65 6.48
CA ILE A 113 -34.20 9.56 7.75
C ILE A 113 -33.35 10.12 8.90
N ILE A 114 -32.05 9.83 8.90
CA ILE A 114 -31.04 10.52 9.70
C ILE A 114 -30.63 11.84 9.03
N SER A 115 -29.89 12.68 9.74
CA SER A 115 -29.42 13.97 9.19
C SER A 115 -28.61 13.75 7.91
N LYS A 116 -28.95 14.52 6.86
CA LYS A 116 -28.15 14.56 5.62
C LYS A 116 -26.72 15.03 5.91
N ASP A 117 -26.56 15.94 6.87
CA ASP A 117 -25.25 16.47 7.23
C ASP A 117 -24.39 15.38 7.87
N ASP A 118 -24.96 14.56 8.77
CA ASP A 118 -24.25 13.41 9.36
C ASP A 118 -23.84 12.41 8.28
N PHE A 119 -24.73 12.11 7.31
CA PHE A 119 -24.41 11.23 6.19
C PHE A 119 -23.25 11.78 5.35
N LEU A 120 -23.29 13.07 5.00
CA LEU A 120 -22.24 13.71 4.21
C LEU A 120 -20.92 13.82 4.99
N GLU A 121 -20.99 13.99 6.30
CA GLU A 121 -19.81 13.97 7.18
C GLU A 121 -19.17 12.58 7.19
N MET A 122 -19.95 11.51 7.37
CA MET A 122 -19.45 10.14 7.30
C MET A 122 -18.87 9.81 5.93
N GLN A 123 -19.53 10.26 4.85
CA GLN A 123 -19.00 10.11 3.50
C GLN A 123 -17.67 10.87 3.32
N LYS A 124 -17.55 12.08 3.88
CA LYS A 124 -16.30 12.85 3.86
C LYS A 124 -15.21 12.10 4.61
N LEU A 125 -15.46 11.66 5.84
CA LEU A 125 -14.51 10.89 6.65
C LEU A 125 -14.04 9.62 5.92
N ALA A 126 -14.96 8.86 5.33
CA ALA A 126 -14.62 7.68 4.54
C ALA A 126 -13.69 8.00 3.35
N ARG A 127 -13.94 9.10 2.63
CA ARG A 127 -13.07 9.52 1.51
C ARG A 127 -11.67 9.94 1.99
N PHE A 128 -11.56 10.56 3.16
CA PHE A 128 -10.26 10.86 3.76
C PHE A 128 -9.54 9.59 4.20
N GLU A 129 -10.25 8.66 4.85
CA GLU A 129 -9.69 7.38 5.29
C GLU A 129 -9.25 6.50 4.12
N MET A 130 -9.92 6.57 2.97
CA MET A 130 -9.46 5.91 1.74
C MET A 130 -8.04 6.33 1.35
N THR A 131 -7.64 7.59 1.58
CA THR A 131 -6.24 8.00 1.35
C THR A 131 -5.30 7.22 2.26
N ASN A 132 -5.63 7.07 3.54
CA ASN A 132 -4.81 6.34 4.51
C ASN A 132 -4.67 4.87 4.12
N LEU A 133 -5.78 4.22 3.78
CA LEU A 133 -5.81 2.82 3.33
C LEU A 133 -5.03 2.61 2.03
N PHE A 134 -5.09 3.55 1.08
CA PHE A 134 -4.28 3.45 -0.13
C PHE A 134 -2.80 3.64 0.16
N LEU A 135 -2.42 4.49 1.12
CA LEU A 135 -1.02 4.69 1.50
C LEU A 135 -0.43 3.48 2.21
N SER A 136 -1.17 2.90 3.17
CA SER A 136 -0.70 1.72 3.92
C SER A 136 -0.56 0.47 3.06
N ASN A 137 -1.37 0.37 1.99
CA ASN A 137 -1.32 -0.74 1.03
C ASN A 137 -0.47 -0.42 -0.22
N ILE A 138 0.39 0.60 -0.13
CA ILE A 138 1.36 0.99 -1.18
C ILE A 138 0.69 1.39 -2.54
N GLN A 139 -0.61 1.67 -2.53
CA GLN A 139 -1.39 2.08 -3.71
C GLN A 139 -1.25 3.59 -4.00
N TYR A 140 -0.02 4.03 -4.28
CA TYR A 140 0.31 5.46 -4.34
C TYR A 140 -0.37 6.24 -5.47
N ASP A 141 -0.66 5.62 -6.62
CA ASP A 141 -1.41 6.30 -7.68
C ASP A 141 -2.87 6.59 -7.28
N LYS A 142 -3.52 5.64 -6.61
CA LYS A 142 -4.85 5.82 -6.02
C LYS A 142 -4.83 6.85 -4.89
N ALA A 143 -3.89 6.75 -3.94
CA ALA A 143 -3.75 7.72 -2.85
C ALA A 143 -3.51 9.15 -3.36
N PHE A 144 -2.64 9.30 -4.37
CA PHE A 144 -2.34 10.58 -5.00
C PHE A 144 -3.56 11.17 -5.70
N TYR A 145 -4.28 10.37 -6.49
CA TYR A 145 -5.48 10.83 -7.18
C TYR A 145 -6.62 11.15 -6.21
N ASN A 146 -6.83 10.32 -5.18
CA ASN A 146 -7.80 10.57 -4.11
C ASN A 146 -7.52 11.90 -3.40
N SER A 147 -6.25 12.16 -3.08
CA SER A 147 -5.80 13.42 -2.48
C SER A 147 -6.00 14.61 -3.41
N TYR A 148 -5.68 14.46 -4.71
CA TYR A 148 -5.91 15.48 -5.74
C TYR A 148 -7.39 15.88 -5.83
N LEU A 149 -8.30 14.90 -5.81
CA LEU A 149 -9.74 15.16 -5.81
C LEU A 149 -10.22 15.89 -4.56
N LEU A 150 -9.73 15.48 -3.38
CA LEU A 150 -10.12 16.09 -2.11
C LEU A 150 -9.56 17.51 -1.96
N LEU A 151 -8.34 17.80 -2.43
CA LEU A 151 -7.75 19.14 -2.38
C LEU A 151 -8.53 20.17 -3.19
N ARG A 152 -9.28 19.76 -4.21
CA ARG A 152 -10.19 20.69 -4.93
C ARG A 152 -11.32 21.21 -4.03
N LYS A 153 -11.71 20.42 -3.03
CA LYS A 153 -12.72 20.79 -2.02
C LYS A 153 -12.09 21.37 -0.77
N TYR A 154 -10.88 20.95 -0.43
CA TYR A 154 -10.14 21.30 0.79
C TYR A 154 -8.68 21.67 0.50
N PRO A 155 -8.41 22.80 -0.20
CA PRO A 155 -7.10 23.09 -0.83
C PRO A 155 -5.93 23.23 0.14
N ASP A 156 -6.18 23.67 1.38
CA ASP A 156 -5.13 23.89 2.39
C ASP A 156 -5.06 22.77 3.43
N ASN A 157 -5.75 21.65 3.20
CA ASN A 157 -5.78 20.56 4.17
C ASN A 157 -4.39 19.92 4.33
N GLN A 158 -3.82 20.05 5.52
CA GLN A 158 -2.48 19.55 5.84
C GLN A 158 -2.32 18.06 5.56
N TYR A 159 -3.28 17.22 5.95
CA TYR A 159 -3.23 15.78 5.74
C TYR A 159 -3.16 15.41 4.25
N LEU A 160 -3.94 16.07 3.39
CA LEU A 160 -3.91 15.82 1.95
C LEU A 160 -2.62 16.30 1.29
N LEU A 161 -2.11 17.47 1.70
CA LEU A 161 -0.82 17.97 1.24
C LEU A 161 0.33 17.05 1.65
N LYS A 162 0.29 16.54 2.89
CA LYS A 162 1.22 15.53 3.43
C LYS A 162 1.18 14.25 2.60
N SER A 163 -0.02 13.75 2.34
CA SER A 163 -0.26 12.53 1.57
C SER A 163 0.29 12.63 0.13
N MET A 164 0.06 13.75 -0.56
CA MET A 164 0.62 13.95 -1.90
C MET A 164 2.15 13.99 -1.91
N ALA A 165 2.76 14.67 -0.94
CA ALA A 165 4.21 14.74 -0.82
C ALA A 165 4.80 13.35 -0.54
N TYR A 166 4.15 12.55 0.31
CA TYR A 166 4.53 11.16 0.56
C TYR A 166 4.40 10.27 -0.69
N CYS A 167 3.29 10.33 -1.42
CA CYS A 167 3.13 9.57 -2.67
C CYS A 167 4.25 9.87 -3.68
N LEU A 168 4.61 11.16 -3.85
CA LEU A 168 5.72 11.56 -4.72
C LEU A 168 7.06 11.01 -4.23
N TYR A 169 7.32 11.10 -2.93
CA TYR A 169 8.51 10.56 -2.26
C TYR A 169 8.64 9.05 -2.48
N SER A 170 7.65 8.27 -2.06
CA SER A 170 7.71 6.80 -2.13
C SER A 170 7.80 6.35 -3.58
N THR A 171 6.97 6.90 -4.47
CA THR A 171 7.03 6.56 -5.90
C THR A 171 8.39 6.91 -6.54
N SER A 172 9.05 7.98 -6.08
CA SER A 172 10.41 8.31 -6.55
C SER A 172 11.44 7.25 -6.18
N ILE A 173 11.30 6.62 -5.02
CA ILE A 173 12.15 5.53 -4.54
C ILE A 173 11.91 4.28 -5.39
N PHE A 174 10.65 3.85 -5.54
CA PHE A 174 10.31 2.70 -6.39
C PHE A 174 10.79 2.87 -7.83
N LYS A 175 10.64 4.08 -8.38
CA LYS A 175 11.12 4.38 -9.72
C LYS A 175 12.65 4.32 -9.82
N ARG A 176 13.35 4.76 -8.78
CA ARG A 176 14.81 4.74 -8.72
C ARG A 176 15.37 3.32 -8.76
N PHE A 177 14.74 2.40 -8.06
CA PHE A 177 15.15 0.99 -7.98
C PHE A 177 14.52 0.11 -9.07
N GLY A 178 13.81 0.69 -10.04
CA GLY A 178 13.25 -0.04 -11.19
C GLY A 178 11.96 -0.82 -10.90
N ARG A 179 11.37 -0.66 -9.72
CA ARG A 179 10.21 -1.42 -9.22
C ARG A 179 8.87 -0.69 -9.39
N ILE A 180 8.84 0.36 -10.21
CA ILE A 180 7.62 1.15 -10.48
C ILE A 180 6.43 0.33 -11.00
N ASN A 181 6.69 -0.85 -11.57
CA ASN A 181 5.64 -1.70 -12.13
C ASN A 181 4.92 -2.55 -11.09
N GLU A 182 5.47 -2.66 -9.89
CA GLU A 182 4.90 -3.42 -8.78
C GLU A 182 3.88 -2.54 -8.05
N GLU A 183 4.23 -1.27 -7.78
CA GLU A 183 3.35 -0.35 -7.04
C GLU A 183 2.35 0.42 -7.89
N ILE A 184 2.76 0.82 -9.09
CA ILE A 184 1.88 1.63 -9.94
C ILE A 184 1.10 0.73 -10.87
N HIS A 185 -0.22 0.84 -10.79
CA HIS A 185 -1.13 0.06 -11.61
C HIS A 185 -0.79 0.26 -13.09
N ASN A 186 -0.89 -0.81 -13.88
CA ASN A 186 -0.66 -0.72 -15.31
C ASN A 186 -1.73 0.19 -15.95
N TYR A 187 -1.36 1.41 -16.33
CA TYR A 187 -2.26 2.37 -16.96
C TYR A 187 -3.02 1.79 -18.17
N LYS A 188 -2.48 0.78 -18.87
CA LYS A 188 -3.20 0.13 -19.97
C LYS A 188 -4.39 -0.70 -19.50
N LYS A 189 -4.53 -1.00 -18.21
CA LYS A 189 -5.64 -1.76 -17.63
C LYS A 189 -6.62 -0.90 -16.82
N ILE A 190 -6.35 0.41 -16.71
CA ILE A 190 -7.15 1.35 -15.90
C ILE A 190 -8.02 2.18 -16.83
N GLU A 191 -9.25 2.44 -16.39
CA GLU A 191 -10.22 3.31 -17.04
C GLU A 191 -10.39 4.61 -16.24
N GLY A 192 -10.94 5.65 -16.86
CA GLY A 192 -11.16 6.93 -16.19
C GLY A 192 -9.88 7.72 -15.94
N ASN A 193 -10.00 8.77 -15.13
CA ASN A 193 -8.95 9.78 -14.96
C ASN A 193 -7.79 9.32 -14.07
N LEU A 194 -8.00 8.30 -13.22
CA LEU A 194 -6.90 7.64 -12.50
C LEU A 194 -5.82 7.12 -13.47
N GLN A 195 -6.21 6.71 -14.68
CA GLN A 195 -5.28 6.26 -15.71
C GLN A 195 -4.19 7.29 -16.02
N ALA A 196 -4.53 8.59 -16.02
CA ALA A 196 -3.59 9.66 -16.29
C ALA A 196 -2.51 9.76 -15.19
N VAL A 197 -2.88 9.53 -13.93
CA VAL A 197 -1.95 9.51 -12.79
C VAL A 197 -1.01 8.30 -12.88
N SER A 198 -1.53 7.11 -13.13
CA SER A 198 -0.68 5.91 -13.30
C SER A 198 0.23 6.02 -14.52
N TYR A 199 -0.24 6.66 -15.61
CA TYR A 199 0.60 6.96 -16.76
C TYR A 199 1.73 7.92 -16.39
N PHE A 200 1.41 9.02 -15.71
CA PHE A 200 2.39 10.00 -15.25
C PHE A 200 3.50 9.33 -14.43
N PHE A 201 3.15 8.59 -13.37
CA PHE A 201 4.14 7.93 -12.53
C PHE A 201 4.99 6.90 -13.27
N LYS A 202 4.43 6.22 -14.28
CA LYS A 202 5.21 5.30 -15.13
C LYS A 202 6.10 6.01 -16.14
N LYS A 203 5.73 7.19 -16.62
CA LYS A 203 6.46 7.88 -17.71
C LYS A 203 7.42 8.96 -17.27
N VAL A 204 7.17 9.65 -16.15
CA VAL A 204 8.04 10.71 -15.62
C VAL A 204 9.48 10.24 -15.44
N ASP A 205 10.49 11.02 -15.80
CA ASP A 205 11.88 10.60 -15.57
C ASP A 205 12.18 10.43 -14.06
N LYS A 206 13.07 9.48 -13.71
CA LYS A 206 13.42 9.17 -12.31
C LYS A 206 14.04 10.37 -11.58
N LYS A 207 14.87 11.17 -12.26
CA LYS A 207 15.49 12.37 -11.67
C LYS A 207 14.47 13.49 -11.54
N VAL A 208 13.58 13.65 -12.54
CA VAL A 208 12.47 14.62 -12.48
C VAL A 208 11.52 14.30 -11.32
N LEU A 209 11.12 13.03 -11.15
CA LEU A 209 10.26 12.62 -10.04
C LEU A 209 10.93 12.80 -8.67
N SER A 210 12.24 12.51 -8.57
CA SER A 210 12.99 12.74 -7.33
C SER A 210 13.06 14.21 -6.96
N ALA A 211 13.29 15.08 -7.94
CA ALA A 211 13.23 16.52 -7.71
C ALA A 211 11.82 16.94 -7.31
N LEU A 212 10.78 16.51 -8.03
CA LEU A 212 9.39 16.84 -7.69
C LEU A 212 9.04 16.41 -6.26
N ALA A 213 9.46 15.22 -5.82
CA ALA A 213 9.32 14.79 -4.43
C ALA A 213 10.01 15.75 -3.46
N THR A 214 11.27 16.10 -3.70
CA THR A 214 12.03 17.06 -2.87
C THR A 214 11.34 18.43 -2.82
N LYS A 215 10.81 18.91 -3.96
CA LYS A 215 10.04 20.16 -4.07
C LYS A 215 8.86 20.18 -3.12
N TRP A 216 8.05 19.13 -3.18
CA TRP A 216 6.80 19.01 -2.45
C TRP A 216 7.04 18.82 -0.97
N LEU A 217 8.02 17.99 -0.60
CA LEU A 217 8.47 17.83 0.78
C LEU A 217 8.97 19.15 1.37
N TRP A 218 9.77 19.92 0.63
CA TRP A 218 10.23 21.24 1.09
C TRP A 218 9.08 22.25 1.21
N LYS A 219 8.17 22.31 0.24
CA LYS A 219 6.97 23.16 0.31
C LYS A 219 6.14 22.84 1.54
N TYR A 220 5.95 21.56 1.85
CA TYR A 220 5.27 21.12 3.06
C TYR A 220 6.03 21.55 4.33
N HIS A 221 7.33 21.25 4.40
CA HIS A 221 8.18 21.59 5.55
C HIS A 221 8.20 23.10 5.85
N LYS A 222 8.14 23.95 4.83
CA LYS A 222 8.04 25.42 5.03
C LYS A 222 6.76 25.85 5.75
N ASN A 223 5.65 25.17 5.49
CA ASN A 223 4.36 25.47 6.11
C ASN A 223 4.19 24.77 7.46
N TYR A 224 4.83 23.61 7.63
CA TYR A 224 4.71 22.74 8.79
C TYR A 224 6.10 22.24 9.26
N PRO A 225 6.96 23.14 9.78
CA PRO A 225 8.34 22.81 10.12
C PRO A 225 8.48 21.83 11.30
N ASP A 226 7.46 21.77 12.16
CA ASP A 226 7.43 20.92 13.35
C ASP A 226 7.07 19.45 13.05
N ASP A 227 6.68 19.13 11.80
CA ASP A 227 6.44 17.75 11.37
C ASP A 227 7.77 17.03 11.14
N GLU A 228 8.30 16.43 12.22
CA GLU A 228 9.60 15.73 12.22
C GLU A 228 9.62 14.58 11.21
N TYR A 229 8.50 13.84 11.09
CA TYR A 229 8.36 12.75 10.13
C TYR A 229 8.60 13.24 8.69
N MET A 230 7.92 14.30 8.27
CA MET A 230 8.10 14.87 6.92
C MET A 230 9.50 15.45 6.71
N THR A 231 10.11 15.95 7.79
CA THR A 231 11.51 16.41 7.77
C THR A 231 12.49 15.25 7.55
N LYS A 232 12.23 14.07 8.16
CA LYS A 232 13.01 12.84 7.90
C LYS A 232 12.89 12.41 6.44
N LEU A 233 11.69 12.41 5.87
CA LEU A 233 11.48 12.11 4.44
C LEU A 233 12.25 13.07 3.53
N LEU A 234 12.23 14.38 3.84
CA LEU A 234 12.96 15.39 3.08
C LEU A 234 14.47 15.14 3.11
N ARG A 235 15.04 14.85 4.28
CA ARG A 235 16.47 14.52 4.41
C ARG A 235 16.83 13.29 3.59
N ASN A 236 16.04 12.22 3.73
CA ASN A 236 16.25 10.98 2.98
C ASN A 236 16.12 11.21 1.46
N SER A 237 15.12 11.98 1.00
CA SER A 237 14.96 12.33 -0.42
C SER A 237 16.16 13.07 -0.99
N ILE A 238 16.73 14.03 -0.24
CA ILE A 238 17.93 14.79 -0.61
C ILE A 238 19.17 13.88 -0.61
N GLU A 239 19.36 13.08 0.43
CA GLU A 239 20.46 12.14 0.56
C GLU A 239 20.52 11.21 -0.66
N LEU A 240 19.40 10.57 -0.99
CA LEU A 240 19.33 9.66 -2.13
C LEU A 240 19.53 10.37 -3.48
N SER A 241 19.05 11.61 -3.59
CA SER A 241 19.28 12.43 -4.78
C SER A 241 20.77 12.76 -4.98
N LYS A 242 21.51 13.00 -3.89
CA LYS A 242 22.96 13.21 -3.92
C LYS A 242 23.71 11.92 -4.25
N THR A 243 23.45 10.82 -3.53
CA THR A 243 24.23 9.58 -3.65
C THR A 243 24.00 8.86 -4.97
N LYS A 244 22.76 8.75 -5.44
CA LYS A 244 22.44 7.94 -6.63
C LYS A 244 22.46 8.71 -7.94
N TYR A 245 22.25 10.03 -7.91
CA TYR A 245 22.16 10.84 -9.14
C TYR A 245 23.18 11.98 -9.22
N ASN A 246 24.00 12.17 -8.19
CA ASN A 246 24.95 13.29 -8.09
C ASN A 246 24.27 14.63 -8.42
N LEU A 247 23.04 14.80 -7.91
CA LEU A 247 22.28 16.05 -8.04
C LEU A 247 22.83 17.03 -7.02
N THR A 248 23.67 17.96 -7.46
CA THR A 248 24.14 19.07 -6.64
C THR A 248 23.07 20.15 -6.58
N PHE A 249 23.07 20.98 -5.53
CA PHE A 249 22.18 22.14 -5.44
C PHE A 249 22.25 23.02 -6.71
N SER A 250 23.45 23.19 -7.29
CA SER A 250 23.66 23.95 -8.52
C SER A 250 22.98 23.34 -9.76
N LYS A 251 22.78 22.02 -9.81
CA LYS A 251 22.03 21.37 -10.90
C LYS A 251 20.52 21.53 -10.71
N ILE A 252 20.07 21.56 -9.46
CA ILE A 252 18.66 21.68 -9.07
C ILE A 252 18.17 23.13 -9.17
N ASN A 253 19.02 24.11 -8.87
CA ASN A 253 18.70 25.53 -8.78
C ASN A 253 19.16 26.33 -10.02
N LYS A 254 18.96 25.80 -11.23
CA LYS A 254 19.17 26.57 -12.47
C LYS A 254 17.86 27.26 -12.88
N PRO A 255 17.76 28.60 -12.87
CA PRO A 255 16.55 29.28 -13.35
C PRO A 255 16.35 28.99 -14.83
N LEU A 256 15.17 28.46 -15.19
CA LEU A 256 14.79 28.12 -16.57
C LEU A 256 14.74 29.34 -17.50
N LEU A 257 14.63 30.55 -16.96
CA LEU A 257 14.50 31.80 -17.73
C LEU A 257 15.66 32.09 -18.69
N ALA A 258 16.84 31.47 -18.52
CA ALA A 258 17.93 31.60 -19.50
C ALA A 258 17.74 30.75 -20.77
N ASN A 259 16.86 29.74 -20.74
CA ASN A 259 16.65 28.80 -21.85
C ASN A 259 15.27 28.91 -22.52
N VAL A 260 14.35 29.72 -21.99
CA VAL A 260 13.03 29.94 -22.62
C VAL A 260 13.16 30.79 -23.88
N ASP A 261 14.08 31.76 -23.92
CA ASP A 261 14.31 32.57 -25.12
C ASP A 261 15.09 31.80 -26.22
N SER A 262 15.84 30.75 -25.87
CA SER A 262 16.45 29.84 -26.85
C SER A 262 15.54 28.71 -27.32
N LEU A 263 14.33 28.56 -26.75
CA LEU A 263 13.29 27.63 -27.21
C LEU A 263 12.22 28.32 -28.07
N LYS A 264 12.37 29.62 -28.34
CA LYS A 264 11.68 30.31 -29.44
C LYS A 264 12.45 30.07 -30.73
N ASN A 265 12.10 28.98 -31.41
CA ASN A 265 12.42 28.55 -32.78
C ASN A 265 12.74 27.04 -32.66
N ASP A 266 11.79 26.13 -32.88
CA ASP A 266 11.26 25.90 -34.22
C ASP A 266 9.77 25.52 -34.23
N SER A 267 8.99 26.35 -34.93
CA SER A 267 7.73 26.00 -35.61
C SER A 267 6.55 25.45 -34.80
N ILE A 268 5.98 26.28 -33.91
CA ILE A 268 4.51 26.24 -33.72
C ILE A 268 3.89 26.83 -34.98
N LYS A 269 3.32 25.99 -35.86
CA LYS A 269 2.33 26.46 -36.84
C LYS A 269 0.99 26.63 -36.11
N PRO A 270 0.47 27.85 -35.91
CA PRO A 270 -0.81 28.06 -35.25
C PRO A 270 -1.94 27.81 -36.26
N ASN A 271 -2.92 26.97 -35.88
CA ASN A 271 -4.35 26.99 -36.31
C ASN A 271 -5.08 25.65 -36.10
N PHE A 272 -4.83 24.92 -35.00
CA PHE A 272 -5.70 23.80 -34.62
C PHE A 272 -6.38 24.11 -33.28
N VAL A 273 -7.72 24.19 -33.30
CA VAL A 273 -8.54 24.46 -32.11
C VAL A 273 -8.80 23.14 -31.40
N ILE A 274 -8.41 23.05 -30.13
CA ILE A 274 -8.70 21.90 -29.25
C ILE A 274 -10.10 22.12 -28.68
N LEU A 275 -11.00 21.17 -28.94
CA LEU A 275 -12.37 21.21 -28.43
C LEU A 275 -12.43 20.69 -26.98
N SER A 276 -13.28 21.31 -26.17
CA SER A 276 -13.71 20.76 -24.88
C SER A 276 -14.51 19.46 -25.07
N THR A 277 -14.71 18.71 -23.99
CA THR A 277 -15.44 17.44 -24.02
C THR A 277 -16.89 17.63 -24.49
N GLU A 278 -17.56 18.70 -24.04
CA GLU A 278 -18.90 19.08 -24.47
C GLU A 278 -18.94 19.42 -25.97
N GLU A 279 -17.99 20.23 -26.46
CA GLU A 279 -17.92 20.62 -27.87
C GLU A 279 -17.57 19.44 -28.79
N TYR A 280 -16.68 18.54 -28.36
CA TYR A 280 -16.35 17.32 -29.09
C TYR A 280 -17.56 16.39 -29.18
N ASN A 281 -18.34 16.27 -28.11
CA ASN A 281 -19.51 15.39 -28.07
C ASN A 281 -20.66 15.88 -28.94
N GLN A 282 -20.79 17.19 -29.13
CA GLN A 282 -21.73 17.82 -30.06
C GLN A 282 -21.38 17.59 -31.54
N LEU A 283 -20.18 17.11 -31.86
CA LEU A 283 -19.81 16.78 -33.24
C LEU A 283 -20.53 15.52 -33.75
N GLY A 284 -20.93 15.57 -35.03
CA GLY A 284 -21.39 14.40 -35.76
C GLY A 284 -20.29 13.34 -35.92
N LYS A 285 -20.68 12.09 -36.19
CA LYS A 285 -19.75 10.94 -36.34
C LYS A 285 -18.59 11.22 -37.30
N TYR A 286 -18.88 11.82 -38.46
CA TYR A 286 -17.87 12.11 -39.48
C TYR A 286 -16.97 13.29 -39.10
N ASP A 287 -17.48 14.26 -38.34
CA ASP A 287 -16.72 15.40 -37.84
C ASP A 287 -15.80 15.00 -36.69
N LYS A 288 -16.23 14.07 -35.82
CA LYS A 288 -15.36 13.41 -34.83
C LYS A 288 -14.19 12.71 -35.51
N ILE A 289 -14.44 11.88 -36.52
CA ILE A 289 -13.39 11.20 -37.29
C ILE A 289 -12.45 12.19 -38.00
N ARG A 290 -12.99 13.30 -38.52
CA ARG A 290 -12.21 14.34 -39.20
C ARG A 290 -11.38 15.17 -38.22
N TYR A 291 -11.93 15.48 -37.06
CA TYR A 291 -11.26 16.10 -35.94
C TYR A 291 -10.13 15.20 -35.44
N ASP A 292 -10.41 13.92 -35.16
CA ASP A 292 -9.42 12.94 -34.72
C ASP A 292 -8.30 12.74 -35.76
N LYS A 293 -8.63 12.71 -37.06
CA LYS A 293 -7.62 12.65 -38.14
C LYS A 293 -6.78 13.92 -38.23
N LYS A 294 -7.37 15.10 -38.01
CA LYS A 294 -6.61 16.36 -37.96
C LYS A 294 -5.76 16.42 -36.69
N TYR A 295 -6.32 16.07 -35.54
CA TYR A 295 -5.63 15.94 -34.27
C TYR A 295 -4.41 15.02 -34.41
N ALA A 296 -4.59 13.82 -34.97
CA ALA A 296 -3.50 12.87 -35.27
C ALA A 296 -2.48 13.40 -36.29
N LYS A 297 -2.84 14.35 -37.15
CA LYS A 297 -1.92 15.00 -38.11
C LYS A 297 -1.08 16.10 -37.45
N TYR A 298 -1.62 16.81 -36.46
CA TYR A 298 -0.91 17.85 -35.70
C TYR A 298 -0.10 17.28 -34.54
N TYR A 299 -0.58 16.19 -33.93
CA TYR A 299 0.00 15.62 -32.70
C TYR A 299 0.54 14.18 -32.90
N GLY A 300 0.44 13.62 -34.11
CA GLY A 300 0.90 12.26 -34.44
C GLY A 300 -0.06 11.15 -34.00
N ASN A 301 0.11 9.95 -34.58
CA ASN A 301 -0.48 8.69 -34.09
C ASN A 301 0.42 7.97 -33.05
N SER A 302 1.44 8.68 -32.57
CA SER A 302 2.32 8.31 -31.48
C SER A 302 2.80 9.61 -30.86
N ASN A 303 2.67 9.75 -29.54
CA ASN A 303 3.28 10.84 -28.78
C ASN A 303 4.81 10.76 -28.86
N THR A 304 5.40 11.17 -29.97
CA THR A 304 6.84 11.35 -30.13
C THR A 304 7.09 12.52 -31.07
N HIS A 305 6.98 13.73 -30.55
CA HIS A 305 8.11 14.64 -30.71
C HIS A 305 8.92 14.45 -29.45
N ILE A 306 10.00 13.67 -29.58
CA ILE A 306 11.02 13.54 -28.57
C ILE A 306 11.59 14.94 -28.42
N ILE A 307 11.10 15.70 -27.44
CA ILE A 307 11.93 16.74 -26.86
C ILE A 307 12.84 15.95 -25.95
N GLU A 308 14.05 15.67 -26.45
CA GLU A 308 15.13 15.13 -25.63
C GLU A 308 15.25 16.03 -24.41
N ILE A 309 14.69 15.61 -23.26
CA ILE A 309 14.94 16.26 -21.99
C ILE A 309 16.40 15.93 -21.69
N LYS A 310 17.30 16.78 -22.15
CA LYS A 310 18.69 16.75 -21.71
C LYS A 310 18.67 16.77 -20.18
N GLU A 311 19.55 15.99 -19.58
CA GLU A 311 19.68 15.75 -18.12
C GLU A 311 19.81 17.03 -17.25
N GLU A 312 19.84 18.21 -17.88
CA GLU A 312 20.14 19.51 -17.31
C GLU A 312 18.91 20.31 -16.86
N ASN A 313 17.68 19.84 -17.12
CA ASN A 313 16.42 20.55 -16.82
C ASN A 313 15.69 20.05 -15.57
N ILE A 314 16.40 19.45 -14.60
CA ILE A 314 15.84 19.04 -13.31
C ILE A 314 15.75 20.29 -12.42
N VAL A 315 14.87 21.21 -12.78
CA VAL A 315 14.75 22.51 -12.13
C VAL A 315 13.68 22.45 -11.06
N LEU A 316 14.10 22.63 -9.80
CA LEU A 316 13.21 23.12 -8.75
C LEU A 316 13.13 24.62 -8.90
N SER A 317 11.92 25.15 -9.01
CA SER A 317 11.69 26.57 -9.18
C SER A 317 12.23 27.42 -8.04
N SER A 318 12.49 28.69 -8.32
CA SER A 318 12.96 29.66 -7.31
C SER A 318 11.99 29.87 -6.15
N GLU A 319 10.71 29.55 -6.31
CA GLU A 319 9.71 29.57 -5.23
C GLU A 319 9.96 28.43 -4.21
N SER A 320 10.58 27.34 -4.66
CA SER A 320 10.98 26.18 -3.86
C SER A 320 12.47 26.16 -3.48
N THR A 321 13.32 26.99 -4.07
CA THR A 321 14.77 27.02 -3.80
C THR A 321 15.22 28.35 -3.20
N ASP A 322 14.72 28.65 -2.00
CA ASP A 322 15.18 29.81 -1.22
C ASP A 322 16.54 29.54 -0.54
N LYS A 323 17.12 30.58 0.08
CA LYS A 323 18.39 30.45 0.81
C LYS A 323 18.31 29.46 1.98
N ASN A 324 17.13 29.25 2.56
CA ASN A 324 16.95 28.27 3.63
C ASN A 324 16.98 26.85 3.06
N PHE A 325 16.37 26.63 1.89
CA PHE A 325 16.48 25.36 1.17
C PHE A 325 17.93 25.05 0.82
N GLU A 326 18.69 26.04 0.31
CA GLU A 326 20.11 25.84 0.01
C GLU A 326 20.90 25.38 1.24
N ARG A 327 20.70 26.06 2.38
CA ARG A 327 21.34 25.70 3.65
C ARG A 327 20.93 24.31 4.10
N PHE A 328 19.63 23.99 4.04
CA PHE A 328 19.11 22.68 4.41
C PHE A 328 19.70 21.60 3.51
N TYR A 329 19.65 21.78 2.19
CA TYR A 329 20.20 20.87 1.20
C TYR A 329 21.68 20.60 1.44
N LYS A 330 22.48 21.64 1.69
CA LYS A 330 23.90 21.48 2.00
C LYS A 330 24.15 20.80 3.35
N SER A 331 23.27 21.00 4.34
CA SER A 331 23.38 20.38 5.67
C SER A 331 23.13 18.88 5.70
N VAL A 332 22.41 18.33 4.72
CA VAL A 332 22.17 16.88 4.63
C VAL A 332 23.48 16.17 4.28
N ALA A 333 24.04 15.43 5.23
CA ALA A 333 25.22 14.60 5.01
C ALA A 333 24.91 13.46 4.02
N ILE A 334 25.94 13.01 3.32
CA ILE A 334 25.90 11.75 2.56
C ILE A 334 26.43 10.69 3.53
N LYS A 335 25.65 9.64 3.81
CA LYS A 335 26.22 8.43 4.43
C LYS A 335 27.10 7.75 3.37
N ASP A 336 28.41 7.69 3.60
CA ASP A 336 29.33 7.00 2.71
C ASP A 336 29.15 5.48 2.88
N ASN A 337 28.44 4.84 1.94
CA ASN A 337 28.31 3.37 1.90
C ASN A 337 29.59 2.66 1.39
N THR A 338 30.75 3.36 1.30
CA THR A 338 32.02 2.82 0.78
C THR A 338 33.01 2.38 1.86
N SER A 339 32.59 2.48 3.11
CA SER A 339 33.17 1.85 4.29
C SER A 339 31.93 1.29 4.99
N GLU A 340 31.69 -0.02 5.15
CA GLU A 340 32.60 -1.03 5.66
C GLU A 340 32.17 -2.47 5.26
N GLU A 341 33.07 -3.19 4.59
CA GLU A 341 33.35 -4.61 4.90
C GLU A 341 34.32 -4.73 6.09
N GLU A 342 34.64 -3.61 6.75
CA GLU A 342 35.30 -3.62 8.05
C GLU A 342 34.26 -3.98 9.12
N GLU A 343 34.70 -4.74 10.10
CA GLU A 343 33.91 -5.14 11.26
C GLU A 343 33.47 -3.91 12.05
N GLU A 344 32.37 -3.28 11.61
CA GLU A 344 31.73 -2.21 12.36
C GLU A 344 31.12 -2.89 13.59
N THR A 345 31.89 -2.81 14.67
CA THR A 345 31.39 -2.89 16.04
C THR A 345 30.50 -1.67 16.26
N ILE A 346 29.39 -1.59 15.50
CA ILE A 346 28.30 -0.69 15.78
C ILE A 346 27.88 -1.08 17.18
N THR A 347 28.11 -0.15 18.10
CA THR A 347 27.49 -0.14 19.40
C THR A 347 26.00 0.15 19.18
N GLN A 348 25.31 -0.79 18.52
CA GLN A 348 23.86 -0.81 18.39
C GLN A 348 23.33 -0.67 19.81
N LYS A 349 22.51 0.34 20.01
CA LYS A 349 21.95 0.73 21.30
C LYS A 349 21.19 -0.50 21.82
N LYS A 350 21.83 -1.27 22.71
CA LYS A 350 21.30 -2.52 23.22
C LYS A 350 20.07 -2.21 24.04
N SER A 351 18.89 -2.49 23.49
CA SER A 351 17.68 -2.49 24.27
C SER A 351 17.14 -3.90 24.36
N ASP A 352 16.99 -4.37 25.59
CA ASP A 352 16.29 -5.62 25.92
C ASP A 352 14.78 -5.36 26.09
N ASN A 353 14.28 -4.21 25.61
CA ASN A 353 12.88 -3.84 25.66
C ASN A 353 12.27 -3.75 24.26
N PHE A 354 11.07 -4.31 24.08
CA PHE A 354 10.30 -4.15 22.85
C PHE A 354 8.81 -4.37 23.12
N ILE A 355 7.99 -3.93 22.16
CA ILE A 355 6.55 -4.17 22.12
C ILE A 355 6.30 -5.42 21.29
N MET A 356 5.68 -6.46 21.85
CA MET A 356 5.21 -7.64 21.14
C MET A 356 3.77 -7.44 20.68
N VAL A 357 3.57 -7.43 19.37
CA VAL A 357 2.29 -7.12 18.73
C VAL A 357 1.70 -8.38 18.11
N ASN A 358 0.46 -8.72 18.51
CA ASN A 358 -0.39 -9.78 17.92
C ASN A 358 0.35 -10.98 17.33
N PRO A 359 1.00 -11.82 18.15
CA PRO A 359 1.67 -13.01 17.65
C PRO A 359 0.67 -13.96 16.98
N LEU A 360 1.06 -14.55 15.86
CA LEU A 360 0.19 -15.35 15.00
C LEU A 360 0.52 -16.85 15.08
N PHE A 361 -0.51 -17.69 14.92
CA PHE A 361 -0.35 -19.13 14.81
C PHE A 361 -1.31 -19.69 13.75
N TYR A 362 -0.78 -20.38 12.75
CA TYR A 362 -1.56 -21.10 11.75
C TYR A 362 -1.21 -22.59 11.76
N SER A 363 -2.23 -23.44 11.75
CA SER A 363 -2.11 -24.88 11.54
C SER A 363 -2.67 -25.22 10.17
N LEU A 364 -1.86 -25.83 9.32
CA LEU A 364 -2.20 -26.21 7.95
C LEU A 364 -2.24 -27.74 7.81
N GLU A 365 -3.35 -28.28 7.32
CA GLU A 365 -3.48 -29.67 6.87
C GLU A 365 -3.81 -29.66 5.38
N ASP A 366 -2.96 -30.29 4.55
CA ASP A 366 -3.11 -30.29 3.08
C ASP A 366 -3.34 -28.89 2.47
N GLU A 367 -2.59 -27.89 2.95
CA GLU A 367 -2.69 -26.47 2.55
C GLU A 367 -3.96 -25.74 3.00
N GLU A 368 -4.88 -26.41 3.71
CA GLU A 368 -6.05 -25.80 4.32
C GLU A 368 -5.82 -25.42 5.78
N ILE A 369 -6.31 -24.24 6.19
CA ILE A 369 -6.18 -23.75 7.56
C ILE A 369 -7.14 -24.49 8.50
N GLU A 370 -6.60 -25.19 9.48
CA GLU A 370 -7.36 -25.76 10.58
C GLU A 370 -7.68 -24.67 11.63
N ILE A 371 -8.80 -23.98 11.42
CA ILE A 371 -9.20 -22.79 12.20
C ILE A 371 -9.19 -23.07 13.71
N LYS A 372 -9.81 -24.17 14.15
CA LYS A 372 -9.94 -24.50 15.58
C LYS A 372 -8.58 -24.68 16.25
N LYS A 373 -7.67 -25.43 15.62
CA LYS A 373 -6.33 -25.66 16.18
C LYS A 373 -5.48 -24.40 16.14
N SER A 374 -5.62 -23.60 15.09
CA SER A 374 -4.94 -22.30 14.95
C SER A 374 -5.32 -21.36 16.10
N GLU A 375 -6.62 -21.15 16.35
CA GLU A 375 -7.11 -20.29 17.44
C GLU A 375 -6.71 -20.81 18.83
N VAL A 376 -6.79 -22.12 19.08
CA VAL A 376 -6.39 -22.69 20.38
C VAL A 376 -4.90 -22.45 20.67
N ASN A 377 -4.03 -22.61 19.66
CA ASN A 377 -2.60 -22.39 19.85
C ASN A 377 -2.24 -20.90 19.90
N LYS A 378 -2.92 -20.06 19.12
CA LYS A 378 -2.79 -18.59 19.19
C LYS A 378 -3.07 -18.07 20.60
N ASN A 379 -4.19 -18.47 21.20
CA ASN A 379 -4.56 -18.07 22.57
C ASN A 379 -3.56 -18.51 23.65
N ARG A 380 -2.74 -19.52 23.36
CA ARG A 380 -1.70 -20.03 24.28
C ARG A 380 -0.34 -19.40 24.04
N LEU A 381 -0.18 -18.58 23.00
CA LEU A 381 1.12 -18.09 22.55
C LEU A 381 1.59 -16.92 23.41
N MET A 382 0.74 -15.92 23.65
CA MET A 382 1.09 -14.74 24.43
C MET A 382 1.54 -15.07 25.88
N PRO A 383 0.83 -15.93 26.64
CA PRO A 383 1.30 -16.34 27.97
C PRO A 383 2.67 -17.04 27.95
N ARG A 384 2.97 -17.81 26.90
CA ARG A 384 4.28 -18.47 26.74
C ARG A 384 5.37 -17.46 26.45
N LEU A 385 5.10 -16.50 25.58
CA LEU A 385 6.03 -15.40 25.27
C LEU A 385 6.36 -14.60 26.54
N LYS A 386 5.36 -14.24 27.36
CA LYS A 386 5.54 -13.55 28.65
C LYS A 386 6.44 -14.34 29.61
N ASN A 387 6.13 -15.62 29.83
CA ASN A 387 6.93 -16.47 30.72
C ASN A 387 8.39 -16.59 30.23
N ILE A 388 8.61 -16.78 28.93
CA ILE A 388 9.95 -16.97 28.38
C ILE A 388 10.73 -15.65 28.31
N SER A 389 10.07 -14.52 28.08
CA SER A 389 10.72 -13.21 28.15
C SER A 389 11.22 -12.92 29.56
N GLU A 390 10.42 -13.23 30.59
CA GLU A 390 10.83 -13.10 32.00
C GLU A 390 12.04 -13.99 32.32
N MET A 391 12.03 -15.26 31.88
CA MET A 391 13.16 -16.19 32.06
C MET A 391 14.43 -15.68 31.37
N ASN A 392 14.30 -14.97 30.25
CA ASN A 392 15.43 -14.38 29.53
C ASN A 392 15.75 -12.94 29.99
N SER A 393 15.07 -12.40 31.00
CA SER A 393 15.22 -11.01 31.45
C SER A 393 15.03 -9.98 30.33
N ILE A 394 14.11 -10.25 29.41
CA ILE A 394 13.69 -9.35 28.32
C ILE A 394 12.45 -8.60 28.80
N ASN A 395 12.46 -7.28 28.70
CA ASN A 395 11.32 -6.43 29.05
C ASN A 395 10.35 -6.33 27.86
N MET A 396 9.43 -7.29 27.77
CA MET A 396 8.43 -7.34 26.71
C MET A 396 7.12 -6.70 27.16
N THR A 397 6.70 -5.63 26.49
CA THR A 397 5.33 -5.11 26.62
C THR A 397 4.44 -5.79 25.60
N THR A 398 3.22 -6.16 25.98
CA THR A 398 2.31 -6.92 25.11
C THR A 398 1.14 -6.08 24.65
N LEU A 399 0.89 -6.11 23.34
CA LEU A 399 -0.29 -5.52 22.71
C LEU A 399 -0.94 -6.58 21.82
N ASP A 400 -1.98 -7.22 22.37
CA ASP A 400 -2.67 -8.34 21.74
C ASP A 400 -4.19 -8.15 21.82
N VAL A 401 -4.87 -8.44 20.70
CA VAL A 401 -6.34 -8.36 20.62
C VAL A 401 -7.04 -9.30 21.59
N GLY A 402 -6.41 -10.40 21.98
CA GLY A 402 -6.94 -11.36 22.95
C GLY A 402 -6.91 -10.87 24.40
N GLU A 403 -6.24 -9.74 24.68
CA GLU A 403 -6.16 -9.13 26.01
C GLU A 403 -7.09 -7.92 26.17
N LEU A 404 -7.90 -7.59 25.15
CA LEU A 404 -8.80 -6.43 25.17
C LEU A 404 -10.07 -6.70 25.99
N GLY A 405 -10.41 -5.75 26.86
CA GLY A 405 -11.74 -5.65 27.50
C GLY A 405 -12.77 -4.89 26.64
N GLU A 406 -14.02 -4.84 27.10
CA GLU A 406 -15.13 -4.20 26.38
C GLU A 406 -14.90 -2.69 26.12
N ASP A 407 -14.17 -2.00 27.01
CA ASP A 407 -13.93 -0.55 26.95
C ASP A 407 -12.51 -0.17 26.45
N ASP A 408 -11.71 -1.12 25.97
CA ASP A 408 -10.30 -0.90 25.58
C ASP A 408 -10.13 -0.30 24.15
N VAL A 409 -10.93 0.71 23.80
CA VAL A 409 -10.93 1.33 22.47
C VAL A 409 -9.57 1.94 22.11
N GLU A 410 -8.91 2.61 23.07
CA GLU A 410 -7.59 3.22 22.83
C GLU A 410 -6.54 2.15 22.51
N LYS A 411 -6.48 1.07 23.31
CA LYS A 411 -5.55 -0.05 23.03
C LYS A 411 -5.85 -0.73 21.71
N PHE A 412 -7.13 -0.89 21.36
CA PHE A 412 -7.51 -1.44 20.05
C PHE A 412 -6.95 -0.60 18.90
N ASN A 413 -7.06 0.74 18.99
CA ASN A 413 -6.52 1.65 17.99
C ASN A 413 -4.97 1.59 17.92
N GLU A 414 -4.31 1.46 19.06
CA GLU A 414 -2.85 1.28 19.12
C GLU A 414 -2.39 -0.02 18.47
N ILE A 415 -3.09 -1.11 18.75
CA ILE A 415 -2.86 -2.42 18.13
C ILE A 415 -3.08 -2.34 16.61
N ALA A 416 -4.17 -1.70 16.17
CA ALA A 416 -4.47 -1.54 14.75
C ALA A 416 -3.41 -0.71 14.02
N LEU A 417 -2.92 0.38 14.64
CA LEU A 417 -1.84 1.19 14.09
C LEU A 417 -0.54 0.38 13.95
N LEU A 418 -0.15 -0.37 14.98
CA LEU A 418 1.06 -1.17 14.95
C LEU A 418 0.99 -2.30 13.92
N ASN A 419 -0.15 -2.99 13.81
CA ASN A 419 -0.34 -3.99 12.77
C ASN A 419 -0.22 -3.35 11.38
N SER A 420 -0.91 -2.23 11.12
CA SER A 420 -0.84 -1.54 9.83
C SER A 420 0.58 -1.08 9.50
N TRP A 421 1.34 -0.63 10.50
CA TRP A 421 2.74 -0.28 10.31
C TRP A 421 3.63 -1.50 10.03
N ILE A 422 3.45 -2.61 10.75
CA ILE A 422 4.20 -3.86 10.50
C ILE A 422 3.89 -4.39 9.10
N GLU A 423 2.62 -4.39 8.69
CA GLU A 423 2.19 -4.79 7.35
C GLU A 423 2.84 -3.91 6.29
N GLU A 424 2.74 -2.58 6.41
CA GLU A 424 3.41 -1.66 5.49
C GLU A 424 4.92 -1.87 5.47
N TYR A 425 5.56 -2.09 6.62
CA TYR A 425 7.00 -2.34 6.71
C TYR A 425 7.41 -3.63 5.98
N ILE A 426 6.67 -4.73 6.18
CA ILE A 426 6.95 -6.02 5.54
C ILE A 426 6.71 -5.94 4.03
N GLU A 427 5.58 -5.34 3.63
CA GLU A 427 5.28 -5.13 2.21
C GLU A 427 6.34 -4.26 1.55
N LEU A 428 6.84 -3.22 2.24
CA LEU A 428 8.01 -2.52 1.79
C LEU A 428 9.19 -3.49 1.72
N ASP A 429 9.61 -4.17 2.81
CA ASP A 429 10.86 -4.97 2.94
C ASP A 429 11.10 -5.98 1.81
N ASP A 430 10.05 -6.69 1.39
CA ASP A 430 10.12 -7.64 0.28
C ASP A 430 10.47 -6.97 -1.06
N LEU A 431 10.46 -5.63 -1.11
CA LEU A 431 10.69 -4.84 -2.30
C LEU A 431 12.14 -4.36 -2.50
N GLU A 432 13.15 -4.77 -1.72
CA GLU A 432 14.57 -4.33 -1.80
C GLU A 432 14.82 -2.79 -1.75
N ALA A 433 13.78 -1.98 -1.90
CA ALA A 433 13.72 -0.52 -1.86
C ALA A 433 13.77 0.04 -0.42
N THR A 434 14.08 -0.82 0.54
CA THR A 434 13.47 -0.84 1.88
C THR A 434 14.35 -0.23 2.93
N HIS A 435 15.64 -0.35 2.68
CA HIS A 435 16.68 0.43 3.31
C HIS A 435 16.51 1.94 3.06
N TYR A 436 15.61 2.34 2.16
CA TYR A 436 15.53 3.72 1.68
C TYR A 436 14.15 4.37 1.81
N SER A 437 13.07 3.60 2.03
CA SER A 437 11.72 4.13 2.20
C SER A 437 11.31 4.08 3.67
N ILE A 438 10.71 5.17 4.15
CA ILE A 438 10.17 5.26 5.50
C ILE A 438 8.65 5.02 5.40
N PRO A 439 8.06 4.06 6.14
CA PRO A 439 6.62 3.80 6.13
C PRO A 439 5.77 5.04 6.44
N TRP A 440 4.57 5.11 5.88
CA TRP A 440 3.56 6.14 6.14
C TRP A 440 3.09 6.12 7.59
N GLN A 441 2.83 4.92 8.10
CA GLN A 441 2.30 4.75 9.45
C GLN A 441 3.31 5.19 10.53
N SER A 442 4.61 5.29 10.20
CA SER A 442 5.62 5.89 11.09
C SER A 442 5.29 7.34 11.46
N SER A 443 4.45 8.03 10.68
CA SER A 443 3.98 9.39 11.02
C SER A 443 3.11 9.47 12.27
N TYR A 444 2.54 8.35 12.72
CA TYR A 444 1.69 8.26 13.91
C TYR A 444 2.36 7.51 15.09
N LEU A 445 3.54 6.91 14.89
CA LEU A 445 4.18 6.06 15.89
C LEU A 445 4.83 6.81 17.06
N TYR A 446 5.24 8.06 16.87
CA TYR A 446 6.02 8.79 17.89
C TYR A 446 5.33 8.87 19.26
N ASN A 447 4.01 9.06 19.27
CA ASN A 447 3.21 9.11 20.50
C ASN A 447 3.21 7.75 21.21
N LEU A 448 3.21 6.66 20.42
CA LEU A 448 3.11 5.30 20.91
C LEU A 448 4.43 4.82 21.49
N THR A 449 5.53 5.03 20.79
CA THR A 449 6.87 4.62 21.26
C THR A 449 7.27 5.38 22.52
N SER A 450 6.86 6.66 22.61
CA SER A 450 7.00 7.46 23.83
C SER A 450 6.16 6.92 24.99
N LYS A 451 4.91 6.51 24.74
CA LYS A 451 4.01 5.93 25.76
C LYS A 451 4.57 4.63 26.37
N TYR A 452 5.18 3.79 25.54
CA TYR A 452 5.73 2.49 25.96
C TYR A 452 7.24 2.50 26.26
N ASN A 453 7.88 3.67 26.18
CA ASN A 453 9.32 3.87 26.45
C ASN A 453 10.24 2.92 25.66
N THR A 454 9.89 2.66 24.39
CA THR A 454 10.70 1.86 23.47
C THR A 454 10.33 2.16 22.02
N ASN A 455 11.34 2.20 21.14
CA ASN A 455 11.16 2.30 19.69
C ASN A 455 11.17 0.92 19.02
N TYR A 456 11.43 -0.15 19.77
CA TYR A 456 11.56 -1.50 19.24
C TYR A 456 10.20 -2.19 19.22
N ILE A 457 9.77 -2.59 18.03
CA ILE A 457 8.49 -3.25 17.77
C ILE A 457 8.81 -4.66 17.24
N SER A 458 8.11 -5.65 17.76
CA SER A 458 8.31 -7.07 17.43
C SER A 458 6.99 -7.76 17.18
N SER A 459 7.01 -8.75 16.31
CA SER A 459 5.97 -9.76 16.21
C SER A 459 6.59 -11.14 15.95
N THR A 460 5.80 -12.18 16.13
CA THR A 460 6.20 -13.55 15.80
C THR A 460 5.04 -14.33 15.22
N GLY A 461 5.34 -15.15 14.22
CA GLY A 461 4.38 -16.02 13.55
C GLY A 461 4.84 -17.46 13.58
N PHE A 462 3.90 -18.37 13.81
CA PHE A 462 4.10 -19.81 13.73
C PHE A 462 3.24 -20.41 12.63
N ILE A 463 3.83 -21.27 11.80
CA ILE A 463 3.11 -22.07 10.80
C ILE A 463 3.44 -23.53 11.06
N SER A 464 2.45 -24.29 11.53
CA SER A 464 2.51 -25.74 11.58
C SER A 464 1.94 -26.31 10.29
N THR A 465 2.66 -27.24 9.66
CA THR A 465 2.18 -27.95 8.47
C THR A 465 2.27 -29.46 8.65
N TYR A 466 1.23 -30.14 8.19
CA TYR A 466 1.23 -31.59 8.01
C TYR A 466 1.51 -31.92 6.56
N TYR A 467 2.58 -32.67 6.28
CA TYR A 467 2.84 -33.17 4.93
C TYR A 467 2.25 -34.56 4.74
N THR A 468 1.15 -34.66 4.00
CA THR A 468 0.42 -35.91 3.70
C THR A 468 0.63 -36.38 2.26
N GLY A 469 1.82 -36.18 1.70
CA GLY A 469 2.13 -36.68 0.35
C GLY A 469 2.07 -38.22 0.24
N TYR A 470 1.53 -38.75 -0.86
CA TYR A 470 1.47 -40.19 -1.20
C TYR A 470 2.84 -40.90 -1.03
N ASN A 471 3.93 -40.21 -1.38
CA ASN A 471 5.30 -40.69 -1.24
C ASN A 471 5.81 -40.77 0.20
N ALA A 472 5.24 -39.99 1.14
CA ALA A 472 5.70 -39.90 2.52
C ALA A 472 5.35 -41.14 3.36
N ARG A 473 4.28 -41.86 3.01
CA ARG A 473 3.89 -43.13 3.67
C ARG A 473 4.32 -44.36 2.89
N LEU A 474 4.28 -44.32 1.55
CA LEU A 474 4.60 -45.49 0.73
C LEU A 474 6.10 -45.83 0.78
N LYS A 475 6.99 -44.82 0.76
CA LYS A 475 8.44 -45.04 0.81
C LYS A 475 8.87 -45.72 2.11
N PRO A 476 8.53 -45.22 3.32
CA PRO A 476 8.91 -45.91 4.55
C PRO A 476 8.26 -47.28 4.69
N LEU A 477 7.04 -47.48 4.15
CA LEU A 477 6.40 -48.80 4.11
C LEU A 477 7.22 -49.79 3.25
N ILE A 478 7.59 -49.40 2.03
CA ILE A 478 8.42 -50.22 1.13
C ILE A 478 9.81 -50.46 1.74
N THR A 479 10.43 -49.42 2.32
CA THR A 479 11.72 -49.56 3.02
C THR A 479 11.62 -50.48 4.22
N SER A 480 10.52 -50.46 4.97
CA SER A 480 10.30 -51.39 6.09
C SER A 480 10.20 -52.86 5.64
N LEU A 481 9.66 -53.10 4.44
CA LEU A 481 9.59 -54.42 3.83
C LEU A 481 10.95 -54.89 3.28
N LEU A 482 11.74 -53.97 2.70
CA LEU A 482 13.07 -54.28 2.16
C LEU A 482 14.15 -54.46 3.25
N PHE A 483 14.02 -53.76 4.38
CA PHE A 483 14.97 -53.78 5.49
C PHE A 483 14.28 -54.19 6.79
N TRP A 484 13.89 -55.46 6.87
CA TRP A 484 13.03 -55.97 7.95
C TRP A 484 13.62 -55.79 9.36
N GLN A 485 14.95 -55.82 9.54
CA GLN A 485 15.59 -55.56 10.84
C GLN A 485 15.45 -54.10 11.28
N ALA A 486 15.36 -53.16 10.32
CA ALA A 486 15.09 -51.75 10.56
C ALA A 486 13.59 -51.42 10.43
N SER A 487 12.73 -52.42 10.21
CA SER A 487 11.30 -52.21 10.00
C SER A 487 10.61 -51.49 11.16
N PRO A 488 10.94 -51.69 12.46
CA PRO A 488 10.29 -50.94 13.53
C PRO A 488 10.49 -49.43 13.36
N TYR A 489 11.70 -49.00 12.99
CA TYR A 489 12.00 -47.60 12.73
C TYR A 489 11.20 -47.05 11.54
N TYR A 490 11.19 -47.75 10.40
CA TYR A 490 10.50 -47.27 9.21
C TYR A 490 8.97 -47.33 9.34
N LEU A 491 8.41 -48.30 10.06
CA LEU A 491 6.99 -48.38 10.39
C LEU A 491 6.56 -47.27 11.34
N THR A 492 7.41 -46.83 12.28
CA THR A 492 7.07 -45.65 13.08
C THR A 492 6.93 -44.39 12.21
N LYS A 493 7.71 -44.26 11.13
CA LYS A 493 7.57 -43.15 10.17
C LYS A 493 6.33 -43.21 9.29
N THR A 494 5.69 -44.38 9.12
CA THR A 494 4.41 -44.47 8.40
C THR A 494 3.22 -44.14 9.29
N ILE A 495 3.32 -44.43 10.59
CA ILE A 495 2.27 -44.22 11.58
C ILE A 495 2.29 -42.78 12.13
N ILE A 496 3.48 -42.24 12.38
CA ILE A 496 3.65 -40.88 12.93
C ILE A 496 3.53 -39.87 11.80
N ARG A 497 2.47 -39.06 11.82
CA ARG A 497 2.37 -37.85 10.97
C ARG A 497 3.53 -36.92 11.33
N GLN A 498 4.38 -36.60 10.35
CA GLN A 498 5.46 -35.64 10.54
C GLN A 498 4.90 -34.23 10.40
N GLU A 499 4.78 -33.54 11.53
CA GLU A 499 4.47 -32.11 11.59
C GLU A 499 5.77 -31.32 11.47
N THR A 500 5.75 -30.26 10.68
CA THR A 500 6.85 -29.30 10.55
C THR A 500 6.34 -27.95 11.02
N VAL A 501 7.08 -27.31 11.91
CA VAL A 501 6.73 -25.99 12.43
C VAL A 501 7.78 -25.00 12.00
N TYR A 502 7.32 -23.92 11.39
CA TYR A 502 8.10 -22.75 11.04
C TYR A 502 7.79 -21.66 12.06
N GLN A 503 8.81 -20.97 12.54
CA GLN A 503 8.69 -19.76 13.33
C GLN A 503 9.43 -18.63 12.62
N ILE A 504 8.78 -17.48 12.54
CA ILE A 504 9.43 -16.20 12.23
C ILE A 504 9.34 -15.33 13.48
N PHE A 505 10.45 -14.72 13.87
CA PHE A 505 10.53 -13.75 14.95
C PHE A 505 11.40 -12.59 14.48
N PHE A 506 10.92 -11.36 14.62
CA PHE A 506 11.66 -10.18 14.22
C PHE A 506 11.51 -9.04 15.23
N VAL A 507 12.47 -8.12 15.23
CA VAL A 507 12.44 -6.86 15.97
C VAL A 507 12.90 -5.76 15.04
N ILE A 508 12.12 -4.69 14.95
CA ILE A 508 12.38 -3.52 14.10
C ILE A 508 12.51 -2.30 15.00
N ASP A 509 13.50 -1.46 14.74
CA ASP A 509 13.58 -0.13 15.33
C ASP A 509 12.76 0.86 14.49
N SER A 510 11.66 1.35 15.05
CA SER A 510 10.76 2.30 14.37
C SER A 510 11.34 3.70 14.18
N GLU A 511 12.41 4.07 14.90
CA GLU A 511 13.06 5.38 14.74
C GLU A 511 13.97 5.42 13.52
N SER A 512 14.79 4.38 13.35
CA SER A 512 15.69 4.19 12.22
C SER A 512 15.00 3.54 11.01
N ASN A 513 13.91 2.78 11.24
CA ASN A 513 13.27 1.85 10.31
C ASN A 513 14.22 0.71 9.89
N GLU A 514 15.08 0.25 10.79
CA GLU A 514 16.01 -0.85 10.53
C GLU A 514 15.55 -2.16 11.20
N LEU A 515 15.75 -3.27 10.49
CA LEU A 515 15.53 -4.62 11.01
C LEU A 515 16.66 -4.99 11.96
N GLU A 516 16.41 -4.79 13.25
CA GLU A 516 17.37 -5.02 14.34
C GLU A 516 17.65 -6.50 14.59
N PHE A 517 16.64 -7.35 14.41
CA PHE A 517 16.78 -8.78 14.55
C PHE A 517 15.75 -9.51 13.71
N TYR A 518 16.18 -10.62 13.12
CA TYR A 518 15.31 -11.54 12.40
C TYR A 518 15.79 -12.96 12.68
N ASN A 519 14.90 -13.86 13.04
CA ASN A 519 15.20 -15.27 13.22
C ASN A 519 14.08 -16.10 12.61
N GLU A 520 14.48 -16.98 11.70
CA GLU A 520 13.61 -17.98 11.11
C GLU A 520 14.07 -19.36 11.59
N GLU A 521 13.15 -20.14 12.14
CA GLU A 521 13.41 -21.47 12.63
C GLU A 521 12.45 -22.48 12.02
N LYS A 522 13.00 -23.61 11.60
CA LYS A 522 12.24 -24.76 11.10
C LYS A 522 12.59 -25.96 11.95
N LEU A 523 11.60 -26.54 12.62
CA LEU A 523 11.76 -27.75 13.41
C LEU A 523 10.73 -28.81 13.01
N HIS A 524 11.14 -30.08 13.07
CA HIS A 524 10.27 -31.22 12.83
C HIS A 524 9.85 -31.83 14.17
N GLY A 525 8.54 -31.92 14.39
CA GLY A 525 7.98 -32.45 15.63
C GLY A 525 6.53 -32.05 15.83
N ASN A 526 5.84 -32.77 16.71
CA ASN A 526 4.45 -32.46 17.05
C ASN A 526 4.39 -31.12 17.78
N THR A 527 3.46 -30.26 17.39
CA THR A 527 3.23 -28.96 18.05
C THR A 527 2.60 -29.18 19.42
N ASN A 528 3.43 -29.46 20.42
CA ASN A 528 3.05 -29.46 21.82
C ASN A 528 3.61 -28.20 22.52
N GLY A 529 3.22 -28.00 23.78
CA GLY A 529 3.61 -26.82 24.53
C GLY A 529 5.12 -26.67 24.70
N ASP A 530 5.82 -27.77 24.96
CA ASP A 530 7.28 -27.76 25.19
C ASP A 530 8.05 -27.45 23.91
N PHE A 531 7.55 -27.95 22.78
CA PHE A 531 8.10 -27.69 21.46
C PHE A 531 7.99 -26.20 21.10
N LEU A 532 6.84 -25.58 21.34
CA LEU A 532 6.67 -24.13 21.16
C LEU A 532 7.55 -23.34 22.13
N ASN A 533 7.64 -23.76 23.39
CA ASN A 533 8.51 -23.12 24.37
C ASN A 533 9.99 -23.14 23.93
N LEU A 534 10.44 -24.26 23.36
CA LEU A 534 11.81 -24.39 22.86
C LEU A 534 12.11 -23.39 21.74
N MET A 535 11.22 -23.29 20.74
CA MET A 535 11.37 -22.36 19.61
C MET A 535 11.37 -20.89 20.07
N ILE A 536 10.41 -20.53 20.94
CA ILE A 536 10.35 -19.18 21.52
C ILE A 536 11.61 -18.88 22.33
N TYR A 537 12.04 -19.81 23.18
CA TYR A 537 13.25 -19.66 23.99
C TYR A 537 14.49 -19.47 23.11
N ASN A 538 14.63 -20.25 22.05
CA ASN A 538 15.76 -20.15 21.13
C ASN A 538 15.79 -18.78 20.44
N SER A 539 14.65 -18.31 19.92
CA SER A 539 14.52 -16.99 19.29
C SER A 539 14.88 -15.85 20.26
N MET A 540 14.30 -15.85 21.46
CA MET A 540 14.56 -14.83 22.48
C MET A 540 16.00 -14.86 23.01
N TYR A 541 16.56 -16.06 23.18
CA TYR A 541 17.95 -16.23 23.59
C TYR A 541 18.93 -15.74 22.51
N LYS A 542 18.67 -16.06 21.23
CA LYS A 542 19.45 -15.55 20.09
C LYS A 542 19.35 -14.02 19.98
N TYR A 543 18.16 -13.45 20.17
CA TYR A 543 17.96 -12.00 20.22
C TYR A 543 18.82 -11.36 21.31
N LYS A 544 18.75 -11.90 22.53
CA LYS A 544 19.56 -11.42 23.67
C LYS A 544 21.06 -11.52 23.43
N LYS A 545 21.52 -12.61 22.80
CA LYS A 545 22.94 -12.80 22.48
C LYS A 545 23.40 -12.07 21.21
N ARG A 546 22.46 -11.58 20.38
CA ARG A 546 22.71 -11.07 19.03
C ARG A 546 23.63 -11.98 18.20
N THR A 547 23.56 -13.29 18.43
CA THR A 547 24.24 -14.27 17.57
C THR A 547 23.57 -14.19 16.21
N LYS A 548 24.30 -13.69 15.19
CA LYS A 548 23.82 -13.51 13.80
C LYS A 548 22.90 -14.67 13.42
N ALA A 549 21.61 -14.39 13.38
CA ALA A 549 20.66 -15.22 12.66
C ALA A 549 20.87 -14.88 11.17
N GLN A 550 20.90 -15.93 10.34
CA GLN A 550 21.35 -15.86 8.96
C GLN A 550 20.78 -14.66 8.22
N ASN A 551 21.69 -13.85 7.67
CA ASN A 551 21.35 -12.84 6.69
C ASN A 551 20.54 -13.51 5.58
N ARG A 552 19.34 -12.98 5.28
CA ARG A 552 18.46 -13.36 4.15
C ARG A 552 19.20 -13.33 2.79
N TYR A 553 20.39 -12.71 2.75
CA TYR A 553 21.23 -12.45 1.59
C TYR A 553 22.07 -13.62 1.04
N GLU A 554 22.06 -14.81 1.65
CA GLU A 554 22.85 -15.94 1.09
C GLU A 554 22.06 -16.86 0.13
N ASN A 555 20.75 -16.66 -0.07
CA ASN A 555 19.93 -17.53 -0.95
C ASN A 555 18.89 -16.78 -1.81
N LEU A 556 19.31 -15.71 -2.47
CA LEU A 556 18.72 -15.18 -3.71
C LEU A 556 19.85 -15.03 -4.74
#